data_AF-A0AB38BCP4-F1
#
_entry.id   AF-A0AB38BCP4-F1
#
_cell.length_a   1.000
_cell.length_b   1.000
_cell.length_c   1.000
_cell.angle_alpha   90.00
_cell.angle_beta   90.00
_cell.angle_gamma   90.00
#
_symmetry.space_group_name_H-M   'P 1'
#
loop_
_entity.id
_entity.type
_entity.pdbx_description
1 polymer ?
#
loop_
_entity_poly.entity_id
_entity_poly.type
_entity_poly.pdbx_seq_one_letter_code
_entity_poly.pdbx_strand_id
1 'polypeptide(L)'
;MPRGTYALNLRLCEFSNDVLGFIVHPDDVTGTEQHPEVMRSIGCCQGPAGGDGLNLVCRDCGAEVATRQADCYTQNQVTLDPSAVCLSFSDD
;
A
#
# COMPACT_ATOMS: atom_id res chain seq x y z
N MET A 1 3.85 17.36 8.00
CA MET A 1 4.38 16.62 6.81
C MET A 1 4.17 15.10 6.98
N PRO A 2 3.91 14.31 5.92
CA PRO A 2 3.91 12.84 6.06
C PRO A 2 5.26 12.40 6.64
N ARG A 3 5.25 11.38 7.50
CA ARG A 3 6.49 10.82 8.03
C ARG A 3 7.27 10.20 6.88
N GLY A 4 8.59 10.40 6.88
CA GLY A 4 9.48 9.79 5.90
C GLY A 4 9.43 10.42 4.51
N THR A 5 9.84 9.63 3.51
CA THR A 5 9.95 10.00 2.10
C THR A 5 9.04 9.09 1.29
N TYR A 6 8.44 9.61 0.22
CA TYR A 6 7.72 8.79 -0.75
C TYR A 6 8.47 8.72 -2.08
N ALA A 7 8.27 7.63 -2.80
CA ALA A 7 8.66 7.48 -4.19
C ALA A 7 7.40 7.29 -5.06
N LEU A 8 7.53 7.49 -6.37
CA LEU A 8 6.44 7.23 -7.30
C LEU A 8 6.78 5.99 -8.13
N ASN A 9 5.89 5.01 -8.14
CA ASN A 9 5.98 3.90 -9.08
C ASN A 9 5.08 4.15 -10.28
N LEU A 10 5.71 4.41 -11.43
CA LEU A 10 5.04 4.55 -12.73
C LEU A 10 5.43 3.45 -13.71
N ARG A 11 6.33 2.53 -13.32
CA ARG A 11 6.84 1.49 -14.21
C ARG A 11 6.40 0.13 -13.70
N LEU A 12 5.28 -0.33 -14.23
CA LEU A 12 4.80 -1.68 -13.99
C LEU A 12 5.63 -2.67 -14.81
N CYS A 13 6.28 -3.62 -14.15
CA CYS A 13 6.90 -4.76 -14.81
C CYS A 13 5.93 -5.94 -14.81
N GLU A 14 5.65 -6.49 -15.99
CA GLU A 14 4.69 -7.59 -16.18
C GLU A 14 5.06 -8.89 -15.44
N PHE A 15 6.32 -9.02 -15.03
CA PHE A 15 6.86 -10.20 -14.32
C PHE A 15 6.98 -10.00 -12.81
N SER A 16 6.48 -8.88 -12.28
CA SER A 16 6.52 -8.53 -10.86
C SER A 16 5.14 -8.12 -10.37
N ASN A 17 4.89 -8.29 -9.07
CA ASN A 17 3.69 -7.74 -8.41
C ASN A 17 3.82 -6.22 -8.18
N ASP A 18 4.38 -5.48 -9.14
CA ASP A 18 4.55 -4.04 -9.02
C ASP A 18 3.18 -3.35 -9.01
N VAL A 19 2.98 -2.47 -8.03
CA VAL A 19 1.75 -1.70 -7.88
C VAL A 19 2.01 -0.25 -8.28
N LEU A 20 1.12 0.33 -9.10
CA LEU A 20 1.18 1.73 -9.49
C LEU A 20 0.78 2.62 -8.31
N GLY A 21 1.54 3.68 -8.04
CA GLY A 21 1.14 4.67 -7.03
C GLY A 21 2.28 5.29 -6.25
N PHE A 22 1.96 5.85 -5.09
CA PHE A 22 2.96 6.45 -4.19
C PHE A 22 3.47 5.40 -3.21
N ILE A 23 4.75 5.07 -3.31
CA ILE A 23 5.42 4.13 -2.42
C ILE A 23 5.87 4.86 -1.17
N VAL A 24 5.53 4.31 0.00
CA VAL A 24 6.02 4.73 1.31
C VAL A 24 6.50 3.52 2.10
N HIS A 25 7.34 3.77 3.11
CA HIS A 25 7.72 2.72 4.05
C HIS A 25 6.48 2.29 4.87
N PRO A 26 6.29 0.99 5.16
CA PRO A 26 5.12 0.53 5.91
C PRO A 26 4.95 1.22 7.28
N ASP A 27 6.04 1.55 7.97
CA ASP A 27 6.01 2.24 9.27
C ASP A 27 5.58 3.72 9.19
N ASP A 28 5.60 4.32 8.00
CA ASP A 28 5.14 5.68 7.78
C ASP A 28 3.61 5.73 7.51
N VAL A 29 2.98 4.57 7.32
CA VAL A 29 1.53 4.46 7.09
C VAL A 29 0.80 4.36 8.43
N THR A 30 -0.15 5.26 8.65
CA THR A 30 -0.97 5.30 9.85
C THR A 30 -2.44 5.45 9.47
N GLY A 31 -3.35 5.15 10.41
CA GLY A 31 -4.79 5.28 10.16
C GLY A 31 -5.37 4.26 9.18
N THR A 32 -4.62 3.21 8.84
CA THR A 32 -5.09 2.11 7.98
C THR A 32 -5.26 0.81 8.76
N GLU A 33 -6.09 -0.07 8.21
CA GLU A 33 -6.28 -1.44 8.66
C GLU A 33 -6.24 -2.39 7.46
N GLN A 34 -6.09 -3.69 7.75
CA GLN A 34 -6.12 -4.70 6.71
C GLN A 34 -7.53 -4.86 6.15
N HIS A 35 -7.64 -5.01 4.83
CA HIS A 35 -8.91 -5.25 4.18
C HIS A 35 -9.59 -6.52 4.74
N PRO A 36 -10.91 -6.49 5.04
CA PRO A 36 -11.60 -7.61 5.70
C PRO A 36 -11.66 -8.89 4.84
N GLU A 37 -11.61 -8.74 3.52
CA GLU A 37 -11.46 -9.87 2.60
C GLU A 37 -10.01 -10.39 2.62
N VAL A 38 -9.79 -11.49 3.34
CA VAL A 38 -8.47 -12.12 3.53
C VAL A 38 -7.78 -12.45 2.21
N MET A 39 -8.56 -12.75 1.16
CA MET A 39 -8.04 -13.06 -0.18
C MET A 39 -7.22 -11.90 -0.78
N ARG A 40 -7.44 -10.65 -0.34
CA ARG A 40 -6.68 -9.47 -0.77
C ARG A 40 -5.24 -9.43 -0.23
N SER A 41 -4.94 -10.25 0.77
CA SER A 41 -3.66 -10.23 1.50
C SER A 41 -2.91 -11.56 1.42
N ILE A 42 -3.17 -12.35 0.38
CA ILE A 42 -2.48 -13.63 0.20
C ILE A 42 -1.10 -13.40 -0.39
N GLY A 43 -0.15 -14.21 0.06
CA GLY A 43 1.21 -14.25 -0.46
C GLY A 43 2.02 -15.34 0.26
N CYS A 44 3.30 -15.42 -0.06
CA CYS A 44 4.17 -16.42 0.56
C CYS A 44 4.52 -16.06 2.01
N CYS A 45 4.82 -17.07 2.82
CA CYS A 45 5.26 -16.87 4.21
C CYS A 45 4.31 -15.98 5.06
N GLN A 46 3.00 -16.09 4.83
CA GLN A 46 1.95 -15.37 5.57
C GLN A 46 1.99 -13.83 5.39
N GLY A 47 2.75 -13.32 4.42
CA GLY A 47 2.75 -11.91 4.04
C GLY A 47 1.91 -11.64 2.78
N PRO A 48 1.40 -10.42 2.58
CA PRO A 48 0.67 -10.05 1.37
C PRO A 48 1.63 -9.85 0.18
N ALA A 49 1.29 -10.44 -0.97
CA ALA A 49 2.05 -10.26 -2.22
C ALA A 49 1.69 -8.96 -2.96
N GLY A 50 0.50 -8.42 -2.71
CA GLY A 50 -0.03 -7.20 -3.34
C GLY A 50 -0.59 -7.37 -4.76
N GLY A 51 -0.70 -8.60 -5.26
CA GLY A 51 -1.29 -8.89 -6.58
C GLY A 51 -2.82 -8.89 -6.60
N ASP A 52 -3.47 -9.02 -5.45
CA ASP A 52 -4.92 -9.22 -5.33
C ASP A 52 -5.71 -7.90 -5.17
N GLY A 53 -5.11 -6.77 -5.52
CA GLY A 53 -5.71 -5.43 -5.42
C GLY A 53 -5.36 -4.67 -4.13
N LEU A 54 -6.17 -3.67 -3.79
CA LEU A 54 -5.99 -2.88 -2.57
C LEU A 54 -6.29 -3.74 -1.34
N ASN A 55 -5.37 -3.74 -0.38
CA ASN A 55 -5.45 -4.60 0.80
C ASN A 55 -5.29 -3.85 2.12
N LEU A 56 -5.19 -2.52 2.05
CA LEU A 56 -5.31 -1.61 3.16
C LEU A 56 -6.52 -0.71 2.95
N VAL A 57 -7.32 -0.57 4.02
CA VAL A 57 -8.47 0.32 4.09
C VAL A 57 -8.21 1.43 5.09
N CYS A 58 -8.85 2.58 4.88
CA CYS A 58 -8.94 3.63 5.89
C CYS A 58 -9.68 3.10 7.12
N ARG A 59 -9.10 3.25 8.30
CA ARG A 59 -9.70 2.82 9.57
C ARG A 59 -11.06 3.49 9.84
N ASP A 60 -11.19 4.75 9.44
CA ASP A 60 -12.35 5.57 9.84
C ASP A 60 -13.57 5.37 8.92
N CYS A 61 -13.35 5.22 7.61
CA CYS A 61 -14.44 5.13 6.63
C CYS A 61 -14.49 3.80 5.86
N GLY A 62 -13.49 2.93 6.03
CA GLY A 62 -13.41 1.63 5.34
C GLY A 62 -13.09 1.70 3.85
N ALA A 63 -12.80 2.89 3.30
CA ALA A 63 -12.42 3.02 1.89
C ALA A 63 -11.08 2.33 1.62
N GLU A 64 -10.97 1.62 0.49
CA GLU A 64 -9.70 1.07 0.02
C GLU A 64 -8.74 2.21 -0.35
N VAL A 65 -7.51 2.17 0.15
CA VAL A 65 -6.56 3.30 -0.02
C VAL A 65 -5.18 2.88 -0.49
N ALA A 66 -4.78 1.63 -0.28
CA ALA A 66 -3.42 1.20 -0.60
C ALA A 66 -3.27 -0.32 -0.73
N THR A 67 -2.15 -0.73 -1.31
CA THR A 67 -1.66 -2.11 -1.31
C THR A 67 -0.37 -2.20 -0.52
N ARG A 68 -0.34 -3.09 0.48
CA ARG A 68 0.86 -3.53 1.18
C ARG A 68 1.44 -4.77 0.51
N GLN A 69 2.74 -4.76 0.35
CA GLN A 69 3.56 -5.91 0.02
C GLN A 69 4.48 -6.19 1.21
N ALA A 70 4.52 -7.44 1.67
CA ALA A 70 5.38 -7.87 2.76
C ALA A 70 5.55 -9.39 2.79
N ASP A 71 5.46 -10.05 1.63
CA ASP A 71 5.76 -11.47 1.53
C ASP A 71 7.27 -11.72 1.33
N CYS A 72 7.71 -12.98 1.22
CA CYS A 72 9.14 -13.30 1.21
C CYS A 72 9.86 -13.03 -0.12
N TYR A 73 9.16 -12.70 -1.21
CA TYR A 73 9.76 -12.45 -2.53
C TYR A 73 9.33 -11.12 -3.17
N THR A 74 8.36 -10.43 -2.57
CA THR A 74 7.96 -9.07 -2.93
C THR A 74 8.68 -8.03 -2.06
N GLN A 75 8.50 -6.77 -2.40
CA GLN A 75 9.03 -5.66 -1.62
C GLN A 75 8.34 -5.57 -0.26
N ASN A 76 9.01 -5.02 0.75
CA ASN A 76 8.37 -4.61 2.01
C ASN A 76 7.96 -3.14 1.93
N GLN A 77 6.81 -2.87 1.31
CA GLN A 77 6.37 -1.51 0.98
C GLN A 77 4.86 -1.35 1.05
N VAL A 78 4.40 -0.10 1.11
CA VAL A 78 3.00 0.26 0.86
C VAL A 78 2.91 1.19 -0.33
N THR A 79 2.05 0.86 -1.27
CA THR A 79 1.73 1.68 -2.43
C THR A 79 0.34 2.27 -2.28
N LEU A 80 0.26 3.59 -2.08
CA LEU A 80 -0.99 4.33 -1.98
C LEU A 80 -1.63 4.50 -3.36
N ASP A 81 -2.93 4.25 -3.48
CA ASP A 81 -3.70 4.47 -4.70
C ASP A 81 -3.88 5.98 -4.95
N PRO A 82 -3.37 6.52 -6.07
CA PRO A 82 -3.42 7.96 -6.36
C PRO A 82 -4.83 8.54 -6.51
N SER A 83 -5.85 7.71 -6.73
CA SER A 83 -7.25 8.13 -6.83
C SER A 83 -7.95 8.14 -5.46
N ALA A 84 -7.42 7.41 -4.48
CA ALA A 84 -7.98 7.30 -3.13
C ALA A 84 -7.30 8.25 -2.12
N VAL A 85 -6.13 8.81 -2.44
CA VAL A 85 -5.39 9.71 -1.56
C VAL A 85 -5.16 11.09 -2.19
N CYS A 86 -5.03 12.11 -1.33
CA CYS A 86 -4.62 13.45 -1.74
C CYS A 86 -3.36 13.88 -0.99
N LEU A 87 -2.55 14.73 -1.61
CA LEU A 87 -1.47 15.40 -0.89
C LEU A 87 -2.12 16.39 0.09
N SER A 88 -1.86 16.17 1.38
CA SER A 88 -2.19 17.15 2.42
C SER A 88 -0.90 17.77 2.93
N PHE A 89 -0.89 19.11 2.98
CA PHE A 89 0.18 19.87 3.60
C PHE A 89 -0.34 20.29 4.97
N SER A 90 0.09 19.59 6.00
CA SER A 90 -0.02 20.07 7.38
C SER A 90 1.20 20.95 7.61
N ASP A 91 0.96 22.26 7.76
CA ASP A 91 1.91 23.17 8.38
C ASP A 91 1.99 22.75 9.86
N ASP A 92 3.02 22.00 10.23
CA ASP A 92 3.42 21.88 11.65
C ASP A 92 4.10 23.18 12.09
#